data_AF-A0AA35TE36-F1
#
_entry.id   AF-A0AA35TE36-F1
#
_cell.length_a   1.000
_cell.length_b   1.000
_cell.length_c   1.000
_cell.angle_alpha   90.00
_cell.angle_beta   90.00
_cell.angle_gamma   90.00
#
_symmetry.space_group_name_H-M   'P 1'
#
loop_
_entity.id
_entity.type
_entity.pdbx_description
1 polymer ?
#
loop_
_entity_poly.entity_id
_entity_poly.type
_entity_poly.pdbx_seq_one_letter_code
_entity_poly.pdbx_strand_id
1 'polypeptide(L)'
;MSSDIDTSSQSQRLQHVEMTLQALYHVIHGNAGVEMQCLGHFKLLFSLLSIQGAAKLQRLALQAISTVTGNKKCVENIAEANVLQFVLLVLHMLPSSQELVLEVLQALMSDTKIVKESILKGALIYLLDLFCNSQNPTVREETAALFAKMITDKLVGPKVRIVLMKFLPVIFMDAMRDSPEASVHMFENSQENPELIWNDEAREKVSQEVAQMTEEFFQKQKQDPDILWKLPEDFQVVYTQVQGEVAVGGVFLRLFISQPTWVLRKPKEFLIALLEKFGQLTQSSNPDGEILETVTTACVCLFAHQTTLADQVPPLGHIPRILGRMKATNNIIPRSCALVIHVLADSDVCVRTMAKCDAITPLMAAMRRRGDIIHTCAETIKKLFELCPAELVVQAINADLIPYLLELLKRDLIDCDKPSATKAIIAESLKLMAKDLANGEKILEMLNGSPVWSAYKDQKHDLFISSTPVAGYLTGPTTGIAGYLTAGSTSAPPPSAPPPLTSEPPEDTTD
;
A
#
# COMPACT_ATOMS: atom_id res chain seq x y z
N MET A 1 38.93 57.15 1.78
CA MET A 1 38.75 58.10 0.66
C MET A 1 38.71 57.43 -0.72
N SER A 2 39.59 56.48 -1.08
CA SER A 2 39.47 55.77 -2.37
C SER A 2 38.51 54.56 -2.36
N SER A 3 38.22 53.99 -1.19
CA SER A 3 37.27 52.86 -1.02
C SER A 3 35.80 53.28 -1.00
N ASP A 4 35.52 54.51 -0.53
CA ASP A 4 34.17 55.03 -0.31
C ASP A 4 33.53 55.56 -1.61
N ILE A 5 34.36 55.98 -2.57
CA ILE A 5 33.92 56.50 -3.88
C ILE A 5 33.45 55.33 -4.77
N ASP A 6 34.16 54.19 -4.74
CA ASP A 6 33.82 53.00 -5.53
C ASP A 6 32.51 52.35 -5.07
N THR A 7 32.26 52.32 -3.75
CA THR A 7 30.98 51.83 -3.19
C THR A 7 29.81 52.75 -3.52
N SER A 8 30.01 54.07 -3.54
CA SER A 8 28.96 55.03 -3.92
C SER A 8 28.58 54.92 -5.41
N SER A 9 29.56 54.74 -6.29
CA SER A 9 29.34 54.61 -7.74
C SER A 9 28.68 53.28 -8.09
N GLN A 10 29.07 52.19 -7.43
CA GLN A 10 28.43 50.88 -7.58
C GLN A 10 26.99 50.88 -7.07
N SER A 11 26.72 51.58 -5.96
CA SER A 11 25.36 51.75 -5.43
C SER A 11 24.46 52.53 -6.39
N GLN A 12 24.96 53.63 -6.97
CA GLN A 12 24.23 54.38 -8.01
C GLN A 12 23.97 53.55 -9.27
N ARG A 13 24.96 52.77 -9.73
CA ARG A 13 24.79 51.84 -10.86
C ARG A 13 23.70 50.81 -10.57
N LEU A 14 23.71 50.20 -9.39
CA LEU A 14 22.69 49.24 -8.99
C LEU A 14 21.29 49.87 -9.02
N GLN A 15 21.15 51.08 -8.49
CA GLN A 15 19.89 51.82 -8.51
C GLN A 15 19.39 52.12 -9.93
N HIS A 16 20.29 52.51 -10.85
CA HIS A 16 19.91 52.72 -12.25
C HIS A 16 19.48 51.43 -12.95
N VAL A 17 20.13 50.29 -12.66
CA VAL A 17 19.72 48.99 -13.21
C VAL A 17 18.35 48.59 -12.66
N GLU A 18 18.09 48.80 -11.37
CA GLU A 18 16.76 48.58 -10.79
C GLU A 18 15.68 49.42 -11.48
N MET A 19 15.92 50.72 -11.69
CA MET A 19 14.99 51.60 -12.41
C MET A 19 14.77 51.12 -13.85
N THR A 20 15.83 50.65 -14.50
CA THR A 20 15.76 50.14 -15.88
C THR A 20 14.94 48.85 -15.97
N LEU A 21 15.16 47.90 -15.05
CA LEU A 21 14.36 46.66 -14.99
C LEU A 21 12.90 46.95 -14.69
N GLN A 22 12.61 47.90 -13.81
CA GLN A 22 11.25 48.29 -13.51
C GLN A 22 10.56 48.92 -14.73
N ALA A 23 11.26 49.78 -15.47
CA ALA A 23 10.75 50.32 -16.73
C ALA A 23 10.55 49.21 -17.78
N LEU A 24 11.51 48.29 -17.92
CA LEU A 24 11.42 47.15 -18.83
C LEU A 24 10.21 46.26 -18.52
N TYR A 25 10.00 45.93 -17.24
CA TYR A 25 8.84 45.19 -16.76
C TYR A 25 7.54 45.88 -17.19
N HIS A 26 7.36 47.18 -16.91
CA HIS A 26 6.14 47.91 -17.28
C HIS A 26 5.92 47.96 -18.79
N VAL A 27 6.98 48.14 -19.58
CA VAL A 27 6.89 48.19 -21.05
C VAL A 27 6.43 46.84 -21.61
N ILE A 28 7.01 45.73 -21.15
CA ILE A 28 6.63 44.39 -21.61
C ILE A 28 5.23 44.03 -21.11
N HIS A 29 4.96 44.24 -19.82
CA HIS A 29 3.67 43.91 -19.22
C HIS A 29 2.51 44.68 -19.86
N GLY A 30 2.71 45.96 -20.19
CA GLY A 30 1.67 46.81 -20.78
C GLY A 30 1.46 46.63 -22.28
N ASN A 31 2.38 45.99 -23.01
CA ASN A 31 2.35 45.92 -24.47
C ASN A 31 2.62 44.49 -24.97
N ALA A 32 1.55 43.76 -25.28
CA ALA A 32 1.65 42.42 -25.84
C ALA A 32 2.47 42.39 -27.14
N GLY A 33 3.40 41.43 -27.24
CA GLY A 33 4.30 41.26 -28.38
C GLY A 33 5.66 41.93 -28.23
N VAL A 34 5.82 42.86 -27.29
CA VAL A 34 7.12 43.54 -27.04
C VAL A 34 8.13 42.60 -26.38
N GLU A 35 7.68 41.57 -25.67
CA GLU A 35 8.55 40.53 -25.09
C GLU A 35 9.45 39.85 -26.14
N MET A 36 9.03 39.82 -27.40
CA MET A 36 9.80 39.28 -28.52
C MET A 36 11.10 40.05 -28.79
N GLN A 37 11.20 41.31 -28.35
CA GLN A 37 12.42 42.10 -28.48
C GLN A 37 13.49 41.70 -27.46
N CYS A 38 13.14 40.87 -26.47
CA CYS A 38 14.09 40.33 -25.49
C CYS A 38 14.84 39.09 -26.00
N LEU A 39 14.46 38.55 -27.17
CA LEU A 39 15.13 37.38 -27.77
C LEU A 39 16.64 37.62 -27.93
N GLY A 40 17.45 36.65 -27.51
CA GLY A 40 18.91 36.75 -27.51
C GLY A 40 19.52 37.46 -26.29
N HIS A 41 18.71 38.15 -25.48
CA HIS A 41 19.19 38.87 -24.29
C HIS A 41 18.94 38.14 -22.96
N PHE A 42 18.36 36.93 -22.98
CA PHE A 42 18.01 36.20 -21.75
C PHE A 42 19.21 35.81 -20.89
N LYS A 43 20.39 35.52 -21.47
CA LYS A 43 21.60 35.28 -20.66
C LYS A 43 21.93 36.46 -19.76
N LEU A 44 21.82 37.69 -20.29
CA LEU A 44 22.05 38.90 -19.51
C LEU A 44 20.97 39.06 -18.44
N LEU A 45 19.69 38.95 -18.81
CA LEU A 45 18.57 39.12 -17.89
C LEU A 45 18.63 38.13 -16.71
N PHE A 46 18.90 36.85 -17.00
CA PHE A 46 19.02 35.81 -15.98
C PHE A 46 20.31 35.94 -15.17
N SER A 47 21.41 36.45 -15.73
CA SER A 47 22.64 36.70 -14.94
C SER A 47 22.43 37.69 -13.80
N LEU A 48 21.46 38.61 -13.91
CA LEU A 48 21.12 39.56 -12.85
C LEU A 48 20.55 38.87 -11.60
N LEU A 49 19.98 37.67 -11.76
CA LEU A 49 19.51 36.83 -10.65
C LEU A 49 20.67 36.32 -9.77
N SER A 50 21.88 36.21 -10.33
CA SER A 50 23.05 35.71 -9.60
C SER A 50 23.70 36.74 -8.66
N ILE A 51 23.28 38.01 -8.72
CA ILE A 51 23.92 39.10 -7.97
C ILE A 51 23.56 38.99 -6.48
N GLN A 52 24.53 38.59 -5.67
CA GLN A 52 24.36 38.38 -4.23
C GLN A 52 24.11 39.70 -3.50
N GLY A 53 23.19 39.68 -2.53
CA GLY A 53 22.86 40.84 -1.71
C GLY A 53 21.94 41.88 -2.37
N ALA A 54 21.55 41.69 -3.64
CA ALA A 54 20.69 42.60 -4.38
C ALA A 54 19.25 42.06 -4.52
N ALA A 55 18.58 41.78 -3.39
CA ALA A 55 17.26 41.15 -3.38
C ALA A 55 16.19 41.90 -4.20
N LYS A 56 16.22 43.24 -4.16
CA LYS A 56 15.30 44.08 -4.94
C LYS A 56 15.55 43.94 -6.45
N LEU A 57 16.81 43.96 -6.88
CA LEU A 57 17.19 43.73 -8.27
C LEU A 57 16.75 42.34 -8.74
N GLN A 58 17.03 41.30 -7.95
CA GLN A 58 16.65 39.92 -8.27
C GLN A 58 15.13 39.79 -8.45
N ARG A 59 14.34 40.43 -7.56
CA ARG A 59 12.88 40.45 -7.68
C ARG A 59 12.40 41.17 -8.94
N LEU A 60 12.97 42.33 -9.28
CA LEU A 60 12.62 43.07 -10.50
C LEU A 60 13.00 42.28 -11.77
N ALA A 61 14.13 41.59 -11.75
CA ALA A 61 14.55 40.70 -12.83
C ALA A 61 13.58 39.52 -12.98
N LEU A 62 13.18 38.88 -11.88
CA LEU A 62 12.15 37.82 -11.90
C LEU A 62 10.81 38.31 -12.45
N GLN A 63 10.37 39.52 -12.08
CA GLN A 63 9.14 40.10 -12.62
C GLN A 63 9.22 40.30 -14.13
N ALA A 64 10.35 40.83 -14.63
CA ALA A 64 10.59 40.95 -16.07
C ALA A 64 10.70 39.59 -16.76
N ILE A 65 11.21 38.55 -16.08
CA ILE A 65 11.26 37.19 -16.62
C ILE A 65 9.85 36.58 -16.68
N SER A 66 9.03 36.76 -15.64
CA SER A 66 7.65 36.25 -15.61
C SER A 66 6.83 36.76 -16.81
N THR A 67 6.95 38.05 -17.15
CA THR A 67 6.23 38.62 -18.28
C THR A 67 6.65 38.05 -19.64
N VAL A 68 7.93 37.76 -19.85
CA VAL A 68 8.41 37.16 -21.12
C VAL A 68 8.09 35.66 -21.21
N THR A 69 7.96 34.97 -20.07
CA THR A 69 7.66 33.53 -20.07
C THR A 69 6.23 33.18 -20.49
N GLY A 70 5.34 34.17 -20.57
CA GLY A 70 4.01 34.01 -21.17
C GLY A 70 4.03 33.74 -22.68
N ASN A 71 5.15 34.01 -23.37
CA ASN A 71 5.29 33.81 -24.81
C ASN A 71 6.12 32.56 -25.15
N LYS A 72 5.53 31.65 -25.92
CA LYS A 72 6.16 30.38 -26.32
C LYS A 72 7.53 30.56 -27.00
N LYS A 73 7.69 31.55 -27.88
CA LYS A 73 8.96 31.78 -28.60
C LYS A 73 10.07 32.27 -27.65
N CYS A 74 9.70 33.07 -26.65
CA CYS A 74 10.62 33.47 -25.60
C CYS A 74 11.07 32.25 -24.79
N VAL A 75 10.15 31.37 -24.40
CA VAL A 75 10.47 30.12 -23.68
C VAL A 75 11.40 29.23 -24.51
N GLU A 76 11.14 29.04 -25.81
CA GLU A 76 12.00 28.27 -26.72
C GLU A 76 13.43 28.84 -26.77
N ASN A 77 13.58 30.17 -26.83
CA ASN A 77 14.90 30.81 -26.84
C ASN A 77 15.59 30.80 -25.46
N ILE A 78 14.83 30.88 -24.36
CA ILE A 78 15.35 30.67 -23.01
C ILE A 78 15.92 29.25 -22.88
N ALA A 79 15.22 28.25 -23.43
CA ALA A 79 15.68 26.87 -23.45
C ALA A 79 17.01 26.69 -24.20
N GLU A 80 17.23 27.47 -25.26
CA GLU A 80 18.51 27.47 -25.99
C GLU A 80 19.63 28.18 -25.21
N ALA A 81 19.28 29.11 -24.32
CA ALA A 81 20.24 29.89 -23.56
C ALA A 81 20.89 29.10 -22.40
N ASN A 82 20.29 28.00 -21.92
CA ASN A 82 20.75 27.19 -20.78
C ASN A 82 21.04 28.04 -19.53
N VAL A 83 19.99 28.73 -19.05
CA VAL A 83 20.07 29.75 -17.98
C VAL A 83 19.28 29.35 -16.72
N LEU A 84 18.77 28.12 -16.66
CA LEU A 84 17.86 27.71 -15.59
C LEU A 84 18.53 27.72 -14.21
N GLN A 85 19.84 27.46 -14.14
CA GLN A 85 20.64 27.52 -12.92
C GLN A 85 20.47 28.84 -12.15
N PHE A 86 20.27 29.96 -12.85
CA PHE A 86 20.10 31.26 -12.21
C PHE A 86 18.77 31.38 -11.48
N VAL A 87 17.71 30.77 -12.02
CA VAL A 87 16.38 30.73 -11.39
C VAL A 87 16.41 29.81 -10.17
N LEU A 88 17.06 28.65 -10.29
CA LEU A 88 17.20 27.68 -9.19
C LEU A 88 18.00 28.24 -8.02
N LEU A 89 19.08 28.99 -8.28
CA LEU A 89 19.82 29.66 -7.21
C LEU A 89 18.97 30.69 -6.47
N VAL A 90 18.12 31.45 -7.17
CA VAL A 90 17.23 32.42 -6.52
C VAL A 90 16.09 31.77 -5.75
N LEU A 91 15.63 30.58 -6.17
CA LEU A 91 14.64 29.80 -5.43
C LEU A 91 15.06 29.54 -3.97
N HIS A 92 16.35 29.25 -3.76
CA HIS A 92 16.93 29.07 -2.41
C HIS A 92 17.31 30.41 -1.74
N MET A 93 17.86 31.34 -2.51
CA MET A 93 18.41 32.60 -1.96
C MET A 93 17.36 33.66 -1.60
N LEU A 94 16.16 33.60 -2.18
CA LEU A 94 15.11 34.61 -2.00
C LEU A 94 13.77 33.97 -1.56
N PRO A 95 13.65 33.52 -0.30
CA PRO A 95 12.42 32.90 0.22
C PRO A 95 11.17 33.77 0.04
N SER A 96 11.33 35.09 0.16
CA SER A 96 10.24 36.08 -0.01
C SER A 96 9.65 36.18 -1.43
N SER A 97 10.21 35.47 -2.41
CA SER A 97 9.74 35.51 -3.80
C SER A 97 9.63 34.12 -4.41
N GLN A 98 9.55 33.07 -3.59
CA GLN A 98 9.42 31.68 -4.04
C GLN A 98 8.18 31.46 -4.94
N GLU A 99 7.02 32.04 -4.61
CA GLU A 99 5.80 31.95 -5.43
C GLU A 99 6.04 32.49 -6.85
N LEU A 100 6.65 33.67 -6.98
CA LEU A 100 7.00 34.24 -8.29
C LEU A 100 8.03 33.38 -9.06
N VAL A 101 8.99 32.78 -8.35
CA VAL A 101 9.96 31.87 -8.98
C VAL A 101 9.26 30.60 -9.47
N LEU A 102 8.33 30.05 -8.69
CA LEU A 102 7.55 28.87 -9.06
C LEU A 102 6.61 29.16 -10.24
N GLU A 103 6.00 30.34 -10.31
CA GLU A 103 5.23 30.81 -11.48
C GLU A 103 6.10 30.83 -12.75
N VAL A 104 7.30 31.41 -12.67
CA VAL A 104 8.27 31.43 -13.77
C VAL A 104 8.66 30.00 -14.17
N LEU A 105 8.99 29.15 -13.20
CA LEU A 105 9.33 27.74 -13.47
C LEU A 105 8.15 26.99 -14.09
N GLN A 106 6.93 27.23 -13.65
CA GLN A 106 5.72 26.67 -14.25
C GLN A 106 5.60 27.01 -15.72
N ALA A 107 5.79 28.28 -16.09
CA ALA A 107 5.75 28.69 -17.49
C ALA A 107 6.87 28.02 -18.31
N LEU A 108 8.10 28.01 -17.79
CA LEU A 108 9.29 27.46 -18.44
C LEU A 108 9.23 25.93 -18.63
N MET A 109 8.74 25.17 -17.65
CA MET A 109 8.64 23.70 -17.74
C MET A 109 7.58 23.21 -18.75
N SER A 110 6.93 24.12 -19.48
CA SER A 110 6.11 23.77 -20.66
C SER A 110 6.96 23.32 -21.85
N ASP A 111 8.27 23.64 -21.88
CA ASP A 111 9.20 23.21 -22.92
C ASP A 111 10.05 22.02 -22.44
N THR A 112 10.03 20.93 -23.22
CA THR A 112 10.72 19.67 -22.87
C THR A 112 12.25 19.81 -22.75
N LYS A 113 12.89 20.74 -23.48
CA LYS A 113 14.34 20.98 -23.32
C LYS A 113 14.64 21.57 -21.94
N ILE A 114 13.78 22.46 -21.44
CA ILE A 114 13.91 23.03 -20.10
C ILE A 114 13.68 21.96 -19.04
N VAL A 115 12.67 21.08 -19.21
CA VAL A 115 12.47 19.95 -18.27
C VAL A 115 13.70 19.03 -18.26
N LYS A 116 14.37 18.83 -19.40
CA LYS A 116 15.62 18.07 -19.45
C LYS A 116 16.78 18.79 -18.74
N GLU A 117 16.92 20.10 -18.97
CA GLU A 117 17.91 20.95 -18.30
C GLU A 117 17.71 20.95 -16.78
N SER A 118 16.46 21.04 -16.32
CA SER A 118 16.10 21.13 -14.90
C SER A 118 16.54 19.91 -14.10
N ILE A 119 16.39 18.71 -14.66
CA ILE A 119 16.90 17.48 -14.04
C ILE A 119 18.42 17.55 -13.88
N LEU A 120 19.14 18.04 -14.90
CA LEU A 120 20.59 18.14 -14.89
C LEU A 120 21.11 19.23 -13.95
N LYS A 121 20.36 20.32 -13.78
CA LYS A 121 20.74 21.45 -12.92
C LYS A 121 20.24 21.31 -11.47
N GLY A 122 19.67 20.17 -11.10
CA GLY A 122 19.25 19.87 -9.73
C GLY A 122 17.91 20.47 -9.33
N ALA A 123 17.05 20.87 -10.27
CA ALA A 123 15.73 21.43 -9.94
C ALA A 123 14.90 20.49 -9.07
N LEU A 124 14.98 19.17 -9.30
CA LEU A 124 14.22 18.19 -8.53
C LEU A 124 14.56 18.20 -7.04
N ILE A 125 15.82 18.42 -6.66
CA ILE A 125 16.21 18.42 -5.24
C ILE A 125 15.74 19.71 -4.55
N TYR A 126 15.85 20.86 -5.21
CA TYR A 126 15.30 22.13 -4.69
C TYR A 126 13.79 22.10 -4.53
N LEU A 127 13.08 21.57 -5.54
CA LEU A 127 11.63 21.44 -5.47
C LEU A 127 11.21 20.42 -4.42
N LEU A 128 11.96 19.33 -4.23
CA LEU A 128 11.68 18.38 -3.16
C LEU A 128 11.81 19.05 -1.79
N ASP A 129 12.82 19.90 -1.59
CA ASP A 129 13.00 20.65 -0.35
C ASP A 129 11.84 21.60 -0.08
N LEU A 130 11.38 22.34 -1.09
CA LEU A 130 10.18 23.17 -0.95
C LEU A 130 8.94 22.34 -0.61
N PHE A 131 8.73 21.22 -1.29
CA PHE A 131 7.58 20.35 -1.02
C PHE A 131 7.59 19.74 0.39
N CYS A 132 8.78 19.37 0.90
CA CYS A 132 8.92 18.68 2.19
C CYS A 132 9.09 19.63 3.38
N ASN A 133 9.73 20.79 3.19
CA ASN A 133 10.24 21.64 4.28
C ASN A 133 9.71 23.08 4.28
N SER A 134 9.01 23.53 3.22
CA SER A 134 8.43 24.88 3.21
C SER A 134 7.33 25.02 4.27
N GLN A 135 7.30 26.17 4.94
CA GLN A 135 6.21 26.51 5.87
C GLN A 135 5.02 27.18 5.17
N ASN A 136 5.16 27.57 3.90
CA ASN A 136 4.10 28.19 3.12
C ASN A 136 3.32 27.11 2.34
N PRO A 137 2.04 26.85 2.66
CA PRO A 137 1.23 25.85 1.95
C PRO A 137 1.12 26.10 0.45
N THR A 138 0.97 27.36 0.03
CA THR A 138 0.86 27.74 -1.38
C THR A 138 2.11 27.35 -2.16
N VAL A 139 3.30 27.59 -1.60
CA VAL A 139 4.57 27.17 -2.21
C VAL A 139 4.65 25.66 -2.39
N ARG A 140 4.13 24.88 -1.42
CA ARG A 140 4.10 23.41 -1.50
C ARG A 140 3.14 22.92 -2.57
N GLU A 141 1.96 23.52 -2.66
CA GLU A 141 0.95 23.22 -3.68
C GLU A 141 1.45 23.54 -5.09
N GLU A 142 2.03 24.73 -5.29
CA GLU A 142 2.62 25.13 -6.57
C GLU A 142 3.79 24.22 -6.98
N THR A 143 4.59 23.79 -6.01
CA THR A 143 5.67 22.83 -6.22
C THR A 143 5.14 21.46 -6.63
N ALA A 144 4.09 20.96 -5.98
CA ALA A 144 3.42 19.72 -6.36
C ALA A 144 2.81 19.81 -7.77
N ALA A 145 2.20 20.95 -8.12
CA ALA A 145 1.69 21.21 -9.47
C ALA A 145 2.83 21.23 -10.51
N LEU A 146 4.01 21.72 -10.15
CA LEU A 146 5.19 21.71 -11.01
C LEU A 146 5.70 20.29 -11.23
N PHE A 147 5.76 19.46 -10.19
CA PHE A 147 6.07 18.04 -10.33
C PHE A 147 5.07 17.32 -11.23
N ALA A 148 3.78 17.55 -11.05
CA ALA A 148 2.74 16.97 -11.91
C ALA A 148 2.96 17.30 -13.40
N LYS A 149 3.29 18.57 -13.69
CA LYS A 149 3.62 19.02 -15.04
C LYS A 149 4.87 18.34 -15.60
N MET A 150 5.94 18.27 -14.81
CA MET A 150 7.18 17.61 -15.24
C MET A 150 6.99 16.09 -15.46
N ILE A 151 6.21 15.43 -14.61
CA ILE A 151 5.88 13.99 -14.73
C ILE A 151 5.04 13.69 -15.98
N THR A 152 4.20 14.63 -16.41
CA THR A 152 3.34 14.49 -17.59
C THR A 152 4.05 14.80 -18.91
N ASP A 153 5.30 15.29 -18.87
CA ASP A 153 6.11 15.45 -20.08
C ASP A 153 6.35 14.10 -20.77
N LYS A 154 6.14 14.07 -22.09
CA LYS A 154 6.14 12.82 -22.88
C LYS A 154 7.52 12.17 -23.02
N LEU A 155 8.60 12.96 -23.00
CA LEU A 155 9.95 12.47 -23.28
C LEU A 155 10.75 12.25 -22.01
N VAL A 156 10.64 13.16 -21.03
CA VAL A 156 11.44 13.12 -19.81
C VAL A 156 10.64 12.85 -18.54
N GLY A 157 9.30 12.89 -18.59
CA GLY A 157 8.43 12.63 -17.46
C GLY A 157 8.65 11.29 -16.75
N PRO A 158 8.85 10.16 -17.46
CA PRO A 158 9.19 8.88 -16.82
C PRO A 158 10.48 8.96 -16.00
N LYS A 159 11.48 9.71 -16.46
CA LYS A 159 12.74 9.91 -15.74
C LYS A 159 12.54 10.75 -14.48
N VAL A 160 11.75 11.81 -14.56
CA VAL A 160 11.37 12.63 -13.39
C VAL A 160 10.69 11.76 -12.34
N ARG A 161 9.70 10.95 -12.74
CA ARG A 161 8.97 10.06 -11.85
C ARG A 161 9.89 9.07 -11.13
N ILE A 162 10.83 8.44 -11.85
CA ILE A 162 11.78 7.50 -11.26
C ILE A 162 12.68 8.20 -10.22
N VAL A 163 13.16 9.41 -10.50
CA VAL A 163 14.00 10.15 -9.56
C VAL A 163 13.22 10.52 -8.30
N LEU A 164 11.99 11.03 -8.43
CA LEU A 164 11.15 11.37 -7.28
C LEU A 164 10.78 10.15 -6.43
N MET A 165 10.57 8.99 -7.07
CA MET A 165 10.32 7.72 -6.38
C MET A 165 11.50 7.21 -5.53
N LYS A 166 12.71 7.78 -5.69
CA LYS A 166 13.83 7.51 -4.79
C LYS A 166 13.70 8.22 -3.45
N PHE A 167 12.84 9.24 -3.35
CA PHE A 167 12.62 10.03 -2.14
C PHE A 167 11.25 9.79 -1.52
N LEU A 168 10.22 9.69 -2.36
CA LEU A 168 8.83 9.60 -1.93
C LEU A 168 8.16 8.31 -2.43
N PRO A 169 7.23 7.73 -1.64
CA PRO A 169 6.36 6.65 -2.11
C PRO A 169 5.64 7.00 -3.41
N VAL A 170 5.43 6.01 -4.27
CA VAL A 170 4.83 6.21 -5.60
C VAL A 170 3.45 6.86 -5.56
N ILE A 171 2.68 6.66 -4.47
CA ILE A 171 1.35 7.25 -4.30
C ILE A 171 1.39 8.78 -4.33
N PHE A 172 2.49 9.41 -3.90
CA PHE A 172 2.66 10.86 -3.98
C PHE A 172 2.72 11.36 -5.42
N MET A 173 3.33 10.59 -6.32
CA MET A 173 3.43 10.97 -7.74
C MET A 173 2.06 10.98 -8.41
N ASP A 174 1.21 10.03 -8.02
CA ASP A 174 -0.13 9.89 -8.54
C ASP A 174 -1.03 10.97 -7.89
N ALA A 175 -0.92 11.21 -6.58
CA ALA A 175 -1.64 12.28 -5.88
C ALA A 175 -1.29 13.68 -6.42
N MET A 176 -0.01 13.99 -6.64
CA MET A 176 0.42 15.28 -7.21
C MET A 176 -0.21 15.52 -8.59
N ARG A 177 -0.34 14.46 -9.39
CA ARG A 177 -0.95 14.54 -10.73
C ARG A 177 -2.45 14.82 -10.66
N ASP A 178 -3.13 14.21 -9.71
CA ASP A 178 -4.59 14.30 -9.58
C ASP A 178 -5.02 15.59 -8.87
N SER A 179 -4.39 15.93 -7.74
CA SER A 179 -4.57 17.19 -7.01
C SER A 179 -3.31 17.54 -6.21
N PRO A 180 -2.61 18.64 -6.57
CA PRO A 180 -1.47 19.14 -5.82
C PRO A 180 -1.80 19.38 -4.34
N GLU A 181 -2.98 19.93 -4.04
CA GLU A 181 -3.45 20.23 -2.69
C GLU A 181 -3.64 18.95 -1.87
N ALA A 182 -4.30 17.94 -2.47
CA ALA A 182 -4.48 16.64 -1.82
C ALA A 182 -3.13 15.95 -1.56
N SER A 183 -2.13 16.14 -2.43
CA SER A 183 -0.79 15.57 -2.24
C SER A 183 -0.05 16.18 -1.04
N VAL A 184 -0.21 17.49 -0.81
CA VAL A 184 0.37 18.18 0.36
C VAL A 184 -0.31 17.70 1.63
N HIS A 185 -1.64 17.64 1.64
CA HIS A 185 -2.39 17.11 2.79
C HIS A 185 -2.06 15.64 3.06
N MET A 186 -1.89 14.82 2.03
CA MET A 186 -1.46 13.43 2.19
C MET A 186 -0.05 13.33 2.75
N PHE A 187 0.85 14.26 2.41
CA PHE A 187 2.21 14.28 2.95
C PHE A 187 2.18 14.56 4.44
N GLU A 188 1.38 15.53 4.89
CA GLU A 188 1.29 15.94 6.30
C GLU A 188 0.63 14.90 7.20
N ASN A 189 -0.34 14.15 6.67
CA ASN A 189 -1.08 13.18 7.48
C ASN A 189 -0.35 11.85 7.64
N SER A 190 -0.50 11.23 8.80
CA SER A 190 -0.06 9.86 9.01
C SER A 190 -1.01 8.88 8.31
N GLN A 191 -0.47 7.96 7.52
CA GLN A 191 -1.21 6.91 6.85
C GLN A 191 -0.44 5.59 6.97
N GLU A 192 -1.10 4.59 7.52
CA GLU A 192 -0.58 3.23 7.64
C GLU A 192 -1.55 2.25 6.99
N ASN A 193 -1.07 1.58 5.96
CA ASN A 193 -1.77 0.48 5.30
C ASN A 193 -0.75 -0.61 4.92
N PRO A 194 -1.20 -1.79 4.47
CA PRO A 194 -0.32 -2.90 4.17
C PRO A 194 0.81 -2.58 3.16
N GLU A 195 0.66 -1.58 2.30
CA GLU A 195 1.65 -1.22 1.26
C GLU A 195 2.37 0.12 1.54
N LEU A 196 2.06 0.79 2.64
CA LEU A 196 2.61 2.11 2.99
C LEU A 196 2.61 2.34 4.50
N ILE A 197 3.78 2.64 5.04
CA ILE A 197 3.91 3.29 6.34
C ILE A 197 4.44 4.69 6.08
N TRP A 198 3.58 5.68 6.30
CA TRP A 198 3.91 7.10 6.20
C TRP A 198 3.51 7.79 7.50
N ASN A 199 4.48 8.02 8.37
CA ASN A 199 4.30 8.60 9.69
C ASN A 199 5.27 9.78 9.89
N ASP A 200 5.25 10.39 11.08
CA ASP A 200 6.13 11.52 11.40
C ASP A 200 7.61 11.18 11.25
N GLU A 201 8.04 9.98 11.65
CA GLU A 201 9.43 9.54 11.51
C GLU A 201 9.84 9.39 10.03
N ALA A 202 8.97 8.81 9.19
CA ALA A 202 9.23 8.67 7.77
C ALA A 202 9.29 10.03 7.07
N ARG A 203 8.35 10.94 7.39
CA ARG A 203 8.37 12.33 6.91
C ARG A 203 9.66 13.02 7.30
N GLU A 204 10.02 12.97 8.57
CA GLU A 204 11.19 13.66 9.11
C GLU A 204 12.48 13.17 8.45
N LYS A 205 12.64 11.84 8.26
CA LYS A 205 13.78 11.28 7.53
C LYS A 205 13.88 11.81 6.10
N VAL A 206 12.77 11.82 5.35
CA VAL A 206 12.76 12.33 3.97
C VAL A 206 13.08 13.83 3.96
N SER A 207 12.43 14.62 4.81
CA SER A 207 12.63 16.06 4.96
C SER A 207 14.08 16.42 5.28
N GLN A 208 14.71 15.70 6.22
CA GLN A 208 16.11 15.92 6.61
C GLN A 208 17.09 15.56 5.49
N GLU A 209 16.92 14.39 4.86
CA GLU A 209 17.79 13.94 3.77
C GLU A 209 17.74 14.90 2.57
N VAL A 210 16.52 15.32 2.19
CA VAL A 210 16.30 16.28 1.12
C VAL A 210 16.91 17.65 1.45
N ALA A 211 16.73 18.15 2.68
CA ALA A 211 17.31 19.43 3.11
C ALA A 211 18.85 19.40 3.07
N GLN A 212 19.45 18.32 3.58
CA GLN A 212 20.90 18.14 3.56
C GLN A 212 21.44 18.13 2.13
N MET A 213 20.84 17.30 1.26
CA MET A 213 21.26 17.21 -0.14
C MET A 213 21.08 18.52 -0.90
N THR A 214 20.02 19.26 -0.60
CA THR A 214 19.75 20.58 -1.19
C THR A 214 20.83 21.57 -0.82
N GLU A 215 21.17 21.67 0.47
CA GLU A 215 22.21 22.59 0.95
C GLU A 215 23.59 22.21 0.41
N GLU A 216 23.94 20.91 0.41
CA GLU A 216 25.20 20.43 -0.17
C GLU A 216 25.34 20.76 -1.66
N PHE A 217 24.26 20.58 -2.43
CA PHE A 217 24.27 20.91 -3.85
C PHE A 217 24.26 22.41 -4.09
N PHE A 218 23.50 23.17 -3.28
CA PHE A 218 23.44 24.63 -3.34
C PHE A 218 24.81 25.27 -3.15
N GLN A 219 25.59 24.83 -2.16
CA GLN A 219 26.93 25.37 -1.94
C GLN A 219 27.86 25.12 -3.14
N LYS A 220 27.72 23.98 -3.82
CA LYS A 220 28.47 23.67 -5.04
C LYS A 220 28.00 24.52 -6.22
N GLN A 221 26.69 24.62 -6.43
CA GLN A 221 26.11 25.39 -7.54
C GLN A 221 26.36 26.90 -7.39
N LYS A 222 26.46 27.42 -6.17
CA LYS A 222 26.83 28.81 -5.90
C LYS A 222 28.27 29.12 -6.34
N GLN A 223 29.18 28.14 -6.26
CA GLN A 223 30.58 28.28 -6.69
C GLN A 223 30.72 28.05 -8.20
N ASP A 224 30.02 27.06 -8.72
CA ASP A 224 29.97 26.72 -10.15
C ASP A 224 28.50 26.61 -10.59
N PRO A 225 27.90 27.69 -11.14
CA PRO A 225 26.53 27.67 -11.63
C PRO A 225 26.27 26.61 -12.70
N ASP A 226 27.32 26.15 -13.39
CA ASP A 226 27.20 25.18 -14.45
C ASP A 226 27.28 23.71 -14.02
N ILE A 227 27.52 23.46 -12.73
CA ILE A 227 27.62 22.10 -12.17
C ILE A 227 26.36 21.27 -12.47
N LEU A 228 26.60 19.99 -12.79
CA LEU A 228 25.53 19.03 -13.05
C LEU A 228 25.20 18.25 -11.78
N TRP A 229 23.92 18.23 -11.42
CA TRP A 229 23.40 17.36 -10.37
C TRP A 229 23.36 15.92 -10.85
N LYS A 230 23.86 15.01 -10.01
CA LYS A 230 23.84 13.57 -10.24
C LYS A 230 23.45 12.88 -8.96
N LEU A 231 22.51 11.96 -9.07
CA LEU A 231 22.09 11.09 -7.99
C LEU A 231 22.70 9.70 -8.19
N PRO A 232 23.30 9.07 -7.17
CA PRO A 232 23.79 7.71 -7.29
C PRO A 232 22.68 6.75 -7.76
N GLU A 233 23.04 5.76 -8.57
CA GLU A 233 22.06 4.83 -9.15
C GLU A 233 21.39 3.97 -8.07
N ASP A 234 22.13 3.61 -7.03
CA ASP A 234 21.73 2.87 -5.84
C ASP A 234 21.06 3.72 -4.76
N PHE A 235 21.04 5.04 -4.91
CA PHE A 235 20.41 5.91 -3.92
C PHE A 235 18.89 5.67 -3.84
N GLN A 236 18.41 5.50 -2.61
CA GLN A 236 17.00 5.51 -2.23
C GLN A 236 16.91 5.91 -0.76
N VAL A 237 16.00 6.83 -0.42
CA VAL A 237 15.75 7.19 0.98
C VAL A 237 15.08 6.02 1.68
N VAL A 238 15.73 5.51 2.73
CA VAL A 238 15.23 4.37 3.49
C VAL A 238 14.40 4.86 4.66
N TYR A 239 13.13 5.19 4.39
CA TYR A 239 12.16 5.58 5.42
C TYR A 239 11.27 4.41 5.89
N THR A 240 11.32 3.25 5.21
CA THR A 240 10.50 2.07 5.52
C THR A 240 11.14 1.08 6.51
N GLN A 241 12.37 1.32 6.97
CA GLN A 241 13.00 0.52 8.04
C GLN A 241 12.46 0.97 9.40
N VAL A 242 11.19 0.66 9.62
CA VAL A 242 10.54 0.82 10.93
C VAL A 242 10.95 -0.38 11.77
N GLN A 243 11.55 -0.13 12.94
CA GLN A 243 11.98 -1.20 13.83
C GLN A 243 10.79 -2.11 14.20
N GLY A 244 10.96 -3.43 14.05
CA GLY A 244 9.93 -4.42 14.37
C GLY A 244 8.94 -4.72 13.25
N GLU A 245 9.00 -4.03 12.11
CA GLU A 245 8.13 -4.35 10.97
C GLU A 245 8.73 -5.42 10.05
N VAL A 246 7.93 -6.44 9.72
CA VAL A 246 8.30 -7.47 8.75
C VAL A 246 7.67 -7.12 7.41
N ALA A 247 8.49 -6.67 6.46
CA ALA A 247 8.08 -6.41 5.09
C ALA A 247 8.41 -7.60 4.16
N VAL A 248 7.45 -8.05 3.36
CA VAL A 248 7.64 -9.12 2.37
C VAL A 248 6.98 -8.70 1.07
N GLY A 249 7.74 -8.70 -0.04
CA GLY A 249 7.22 -8.31 -1.35
C GLY A 249 6.65 -6.88 -1.42
N GLY A 250 7.15 -5.97 -0.58
CA GLY A 250 6.64 -4.60 -0.46
C GLY A 250 5.40 -4.44 0.43
N VAL A 251 5.00 -5.49 1.17
CA VAL A 251 3.85 -5.47 2.07
C VAL A 251 4.29 -5.64 3.52
N PHE A 252 3.81 -4.78 4.41
CA PHE A 252 4.01 -4.87 5.86
C PHE A 252 3.05 -5.87 6.48
N LEU A 253 3.57 -7.01 6.96
CA LEU A 253 2.74 -8.15 7.35
C LEU A 253 1.82 -7.83 8.54
N ARG A 254 2.27 -7.03 9.51
CA ARG A 254 1.44 -6.64 10.67
C ARG A 254 0.18 -5.90 10.24
N LEU A 255 0.34 -4.93 9.34
CA LEU A 255 -0.77 -4.14 8.80
C LEU A 255 -1.67 -4.97 7.88
N PHE A 256 -1.08 -5.88 7.09
CA PHE A 256 -1.87 -6.81 6.29
C PHE A 256 -2.74 -7.74 7.14
N ILE A 257 -2.22 -8.25 8.25
CA ILE A 257 -2.97 -9.12 9.17
C ILE A 257 -4.12 -8.36 9.84
N SER A 258 -3.92 -7.08 10.19
CA SER A 258 -4.99 -6.26 10.77
C SER A 258 -6.03 -5.80 9.74
N GLN A 259 -5.66 -5.76 8.46
CA GLN A 259 -6.52 -5.35 7.34
C GLN A 259 -6.52 -6.41 6.22
N PRO A 260 -7.05 -7.63 6.49
CA PRO A 260 -6.89 -8.76 5.57
C PRO A 260 -7.70 -8.63 4.27
N THR A 261 -8.68 -7.71 4.24
CA THR A 261 -9.49 -7.38 3.06
C THR A 261 -8.84 -6.32 2.16
N TRP A 262 -7.64 -5.84 2.49
CA TRP A 262 -6.93 -4.84 1.69
C TRP A 262 -6.68 -5.33 0.27
N VAL A 263 -7.01 -4.49 -0.71
CA VAL A 263 -6.82 -4.78 -2.13
C VAL A 263 -5.38 -4.42 -2.53
N LEU A 264 -4.51 -5.42 -2.50
CA LEU A 264 -3.11 -5.28 -2.90
C LEU A 264 -2.98 -4.91 -4.39
N ARG A 265 -2.02 -4.05 -4.73
CA ARG A 265 -1.76 -3.67 -6.14
C ARG A 265 -1.14 -4.81 -6.94
N LYS A 266 -0.26 -5.57 -6.29
CA LYS A 266 0.51 -6.68 -6.90
C LYS A 266 0.33 -7.98 -6.10
N PRO A 267 -0.89 -8.53 -6.02
CA PRO A 267 -1.20 -9.68 -5.16
C PRO A 267 -0.40 -10.94 -5.52
N LYS A 268 -0.07 -11.12 -6.82
CA LYS A 268 0.74 -12.25 -7.29
C LYS A 268 2.21 -12.16 -6.85
N GLU A 269 2.80 -10.96 -6.94
CA GLU A 269 4.19 -10.75 -6.49
C GLU A 269 4.29 -10.95 -4.97
N PHE A 270 3.29 -10.43 -4.23
CA PHE A 270 3.20 -10.67 -2.79
C PHE A 270 3.06 -12.15 -2.44
N LEU A 271 2.17 -12.89 -3.12
CA LEU A 271 2.00 -14.33 -2.93
C LEU A 271 3.32 -15.10 -3.08
N ILE A 272 4.06 -14.84 -4.17
CA ILE A 272 5.33 -15.51 -4.45
C ILE A 272 6.34 -15.17 -3.34
N ALA A 273 6.52 -13.89 -3.04
CA ALA A 273 7.46 -13.44 -2.00
C ALA A 273 7.11 -14.01 -0.62
N LEU A 274 5.82 -14.08 -0.28
CA LEU A 274 5.32 -14.60 0.99
C LEU A 274 5.60 -16.11 1.13
N LEU A 275 5.29 -16.89 0.09
CA LEU A 275 5.56 -18.34 0.07
C LEU A 275 7.05 -18.66 0.05
N GLU A 276 7.87 -17.86 -0.64
CA GLU A 276 9.32 -17.96 -0.60
C GLU A 276 9.86 -17.69 0.81
N LYS A 277 9.42 -16.60 1.45
CA LYS A 277 9.82 -16.26 2.82
C LYS A 277 9.39 -17.35 3.81
N PHE A 278 8.17 -17.86 3.69
CA PHE A 278 7.69 -18.99 4.50
C PHE A 278 8.52 -20.26 4.27
N GLY A 279 8.84 -20.56 3.01
CA GLY A 279 9.70 -21.69 2.65
C GLY A 279 11.10 -21.57 3.26
N GLN A 280 11.72 -20.39 3.22
CA GLN A 280 13.03 -20.13 3.82
C GLN A 280 13.01 -20.34 5.34
N LEU A 281 12.00 -19.79 6.03
CA LEU A 281 11.86 -19.93 7.49
C LEU A 281 11.63 -21.39 7.90
N THR A 282 10.79 -22.13 7.18
CA THR A 282 10.51 -23.54 7.49
C THR A 282 11.67 -24.47 7.15
N GLN A 283 12.58 -24.07 6.26
CA GLN A 283 13.82 -24.81 5.96
C GLN A 283 14.92 -24.59 6.99
N SER A 284 14.93 -23.43 7.67
CA SER A 284 15.88 -23.14 8.75
C SER A 284 15.77 -24.14 9.91
N SER A 285 16.90 -24.52 10.49
CA SER A 285 16.95 -25.42 11.66
C SER A 285 16.42 -24.75 12.93
N ASN A 286 16.55 -23.43 13.04
CA ASN A 286 16.05 -22.63 14.15
C ASN A 286 15.46 -21.32 13.62
N PRO A 287 14.22 -21.34 13.11
CA PRO A 287 13.54 -20.10 12.69
C PRO A 287 13.24 -19.22 13.89
N ASP A 288 13.26 -17.91 13.65
CA ASP A 288 12.65 -16.95 14.56
C ASP A 288 11.14 -17.24 14.66
N GLY A 289 10.70 -17.59 15.87
CA GLY A 289 9.32 -18.02 16.13
C GLY A 289 8.29 -16.93 15.86
N GLU A 290 8.60 -15.68 16.21
CA GLU A 290 7.69 -14.54 16.04
C GLU A 290 7.54 -14.18 14.56
N ILE A 291 8.65 -14.18 13.81
CA ILE A 291 8.62 -13.93 12.36
C ILE A 291 7.89 -15.07 11.64
N LEU A 292 8.14 -16.33 12.02
CA LEU A 292 7.45 -17.47 11.43
C LEU A 292 5.95 -17.43 11.71
N GLU A 293 5.54 -17.09 12.93
CA GLU A 293 4.13 -16.92 13.29
C GLU A 293 3.47 -15.79 12.48
N THR A 294 4.14 -14.64 12.36
CA THR A 294 3.66 -13.50 11.56
C THR A 294 3.48 -13.89 10.10
N VAL A 295 4.47 -14.55 9.49
CA VAL A 295 4.39 -15.03 8.09
C VAL A 295 3.30 -16.09 7.92
N THR A 296 3.14 -16.99 8.90
CA THR A 296 2.09 -18.01 8.89
C THR A 296 0.71 -17.37 8.90
N THR A 297 0.47 -16.43 9.81
CA THR A 297 -0.80 -15.72 9.94
C THR A 297 -1.10 -14.91 8.68
N ALA A 298 -0.10 -14.24 8.11
CA ALA A 298 -0.26 -13.54 6.83
C ALA A 298 -0.66 -14.49 5.68
N CYS A 299 -0.08 -15.69 5.60
CA CYS A 299 -0.48 -16.71 4.62
C CYS A 299 -1.95 -17.12 4.82
N VAL A 300 -2.35 -17.39 6.08
CA VAL A 300 -3.73 -17.77 6.40
C VAL A 300 -4.70 -16.65 6.05
N CYS A 301 -4.41 -15.40 6.43
CA CYS A 301 -5.22 -14.24 6.07
C CYS A 301 -5.36 -14.07 4.56
N LEU A 302 -4.26 -14.22 3.81
CA LEU A 302 -4.24 -14.08 2.35
C LEU A 302 -5.18 -15.09 1.68
N PHE A 303 -5.04 -16.38 2.02
CA PHE A 303 -5.85 -17.42 1.38
C PHE A 303 -7.30 -17.44 1.88
N ALA A 304 -7.57 -17.02 3.12
CA ALA A 304 -8.93 -16.93 3.64
C ALA A 304 -9.76 -15.80 3.00
N HIS A 305 -9.14 -14.65 2.68
CA HIS A 305 -9.84 -13.48 2.14
C HIS A 305 -9.69 -13.32 0.62
N GLN A 306 -8.62 -13.86 0.04
CA GLN A 306 -8.35 -13.84 -1.40
C GLN A 306 -8.21 -15.28 -1.94
N THR A 307 -9.29 -16.06 -1.80
CA THR A 307 -9.33 -17.50 -2.14
C THR A 307 -8.86 -17.83 -3.55
N THR A 308 -9.11 -16.95 -4.52
CA THR A 308 -8.67 -17.11 -5.93
C THR A 308 -7.15 -17.13 -6.12
N LEU A 309 -6.37 -16.63 -5.15
CA LEU A 309 -4.91 -16.72 -5.19
C LEU A 309 -4.41 -18.12 -4.84
N ALA A 310 -5.17 -18.91 -4.08
CA ALA A 310 -4.78 -20.28 -3.73
C ALA A 310 -4.59 -21.15 -4.98
N ASP A 311 -5.41 -20.95 -6.02
CA ASP A 311 -5.33 -21.69 -7.28
C ASP A 311 -4.00 -21.49 -8.03
N GLN A 312 -3.24 -20.43 -7.69
CA GLN A 312 -1.93 -20.14 -8.29
C GLN A 312 -0.77 -20.79 -7.54
N VAL A 313 -1.02 -21.41 -6.37
CA VAL A 313 0.02 -22.04 -5.54
C VAL A 313 0.57 -23.35 -6.13
N PRO A 314 -0.24 -24.26 -6.71
CA PRO A 314 0.24 -25.52 -7.28
C PRO A 314 1.42 -25.42 -8.26
N PRO A 315 1.40 -24.54 -9.30
CA PRO A 315 2.50 -24.46 -10.25
C PRO A 315 3.81 -23.96 -9.64
N LEU A 316 3.77 -23.29 -8.49
CA LEU A 316 4.97 -22.82 -7.78
C LEU A 316 5.71 -23.95 -7.02
N GLY A 317 5.08 -25.12 -6.87
CA GLY A 317 5.71 -26.28 -6.22
C GLY A 317 5.95 -26.14 -4.72
N HIS A 318 5.27 -25.19 -4.05
CA HIS A 318 5.39 -25.01 -2.60
C HIS A 318 4.64 -26.07 -1.79
N ILE A 319 3.51 -26.60 -2.27
CA ILE A 319 2.66 -27.56 -1.52
C ILE A 319 3.45 -28.80 -1.03
N PRO A 320 4.19 -29.55 -1.88
CA PRO A 320 4.93 -30.73 -1.43
C PRO A 320 6.05 -30.36 -0.46
N ARG A 321 6.66 -29.18 -0.64
CA ARG A 321 7.71 -28.68 0.26
C ARG A 321 7.16 -28.41 1.65
N ILE A 322 6.00 -27.75 1.75
CA ILE A 322 5.34 -27.46 3.03
C ILE A 322 4.95 -28.75 3.75
N LEU A 323 4.32 -29.70 3.03
CA LEU A 323 3.96 -31.01 3.57
C LEU A 323 5.20 -31.74 4.12
N GLY A 324 6.31 -31.77 3.39
CA GLY A 324 7.54 -32.42 3.84
C GLY A 324 8.12 -31.86 5.15
N ARG A 325 7.88 -30.58 5.45
CA ARG A 325 8.36 -29.92 6.67
C ARG A 325 7.49 -30.17 7.90
N MET A 326 6.30 -30.76 7.74
CA MET A 326 5.46 -31.16 8.89
C MET A 326 6.09 -32.25 9.77
N LYS A 327 7.08 -32.99 9.24
CA LYS A 327 7.86 -34.00 9.98
C LYS A 327 9.05 -33.40 10.78
N ALA A 328 9.27 -32.09 10.69
CA ALA A 328 10.38 -31.41 11.37
C ALA A 328 10.34 -31.60 12.89
N THR A 329 11.51 -31.63 13.52
CA THR A 329 11.69 -31.83 14.97
C THR A 329 11.29 -30.61 15.80
N ASN A 330 11.37 -29.41 15.22
CA ASN A 330 10.95 -28.17 15.87
C ASN A 330 9.42 -28.17 16.05
N ASN A 331 8.92 -27.75 17.22
CA ASN A 331 7.47 -27.74 17.49
C ASN A 331 6.73 -26.68 16.66
N ILE A 332 7.35 -25.54 16.35
CA ILE A 332 6.68 -24.39 15.70
C ILE A 332 6.40 -24.68 14.22
N ILE A 333 7.36 -25.29 13.52
CA ILE A 333 7.29 -25.53 12.07
C ILE A 333 6.09 -26.41 11.66
N PRO A 334 5.83 -27.59 12.27
CA PRO A 334 4.66 -28.41 11.94
C PRO A 334 3.33 -27.70 12.15
N ARG A 335 3.22 -26.85 13.19
CA ARG A 335 2.00 -26.05 13.43
C ARG A 335 1.79 -25.04 12.31
N SER A 336 2.82 -24.27 11.96
CA SER A 336 2.77 -23.32 10.86
C SER A 336 2.41 -23.98 9.52
N CYS A 337 3.06 -25.10 9.20
CA CYS A 337 2.76 -25.86 7.98
C CYS A 337 1.34 -26.43 7.98
N ALA A 338 0.85 -26.95 9.12
CA ALA A 338 -0.52 -27.47 9.23
C ALA A 338 -1.57 -26.38 8.97
N LEU A 339 -1.39 -25.18 9.51
CA LEU A 339 -2.31 -24.05 9.31
C LEU A 339 -2.35 -23.58 7.85
N VAL A 340 -1.19 -23.47 7.19
CA VAL A 340 -1.12 -23.08 5.77
C VAL A 340 -1.73 -24.15 4.86
N ILE A 341 -1.45 -25.44 5.13
CA ILE A 341 -2.07 -26.53 4.35
C ILE A 341 -3.58 -26.57 4.57
N HIS A 342 -4.05 -26.30 5.79
CA HIS A 342 -5.46 -26.27 6.12
C HIS A 342 -6.25 -25.24 5.30
N VAL A 343 -5.76 -23.99 5.21
CA VAL A 343 -6.43 -22.96 4.40
C VAL A 343 -6.31 -23.23 2.90
N LEU A 344 -5.19 -23.80 2.45
CA LEU A 344 -5.04 -24.22 1.05
C LEU A 344 -6.00 -25.36 0.67
N ALA A 345 -6.45 -26.17 1.63
CA ALA A 345 -7.43 -27.22 1.39
C ALA A 345 -8.84 -26.69 1.06
N ASP A 346 -9.08 -25.38 1.18
CA ASP A 346 -10.32 -24.75 0.69
C ASP A 346 -10.31 -24.54 -0.84
N SER A 347 -9.17 -24.71 -1.51
CA SER A 347 -9.04 -24.65 -2.98
C SER A 347 -9.01 -26.04 -3.60
N ASP A 348 -9.95 -26.32 -4.50
CA ASP A 348 -10.02 -27.58 -5.23
C ASP A 348 -8.73 -27.92 -5.99
N VAL A 349 -8.09 -26.90 -6.58
CA VAL A 349 -6.86 -27.06 -7.36
C VAL A 349 -5.69 -27.46 -6.45
N CYS A 350 -5.64 -26.88 -5.25
CA CYS A 350 -4.66 -27.23 -4.23
C CYS A 350 -4.87 -28.66 -3.73
N VAL A 351 -6.11 -29.05 -3.41
CA VAL A 351 -6.44 -30.40 -2.93
C VAL A 351 -6.08 -31.47 -3.97
N ARG A 352 -6.39 -31.25 -5.26
CA ARG A 352 -5.98 -32.18 -6.33
C ARG A 352 -4.46 -32.34 -6.43
N THR A 353 -3.72 -31.27 -6.14
CA THR A 353 -2.25 -31.32 -6.11
C THR A 353 -1.74 -32.04 -4.87
N MET A 354 -2.38 -31.83 -3.72
CA MET A 354 -2.09 -32.57 -2.48
C MET A 354 -2.37 -34.06 -2.65
N ALA A 355 -3.45 -34.46 -3.32
CA ALA A 355 -3.79 -35.86 -3.59
C ALA A 355 -2.78 -36.58 -4.49
N LYS A 356 -2.08 -35.85 -5.36
CA LYS A 356 -0.98 -36.37 -6.19
C LYS A 356 0.34 -36.54 -5.42
N CYS A 357 0.44 -35.95 -4.22
CA CYS A 357 1.62 -36.02 -3.36
C CYS A 357 1.31 -36.82 -2.08
N ASP A 358 2.31 -37.21 -1.30
CA ASP A 358 2.10 -37.81 0.03
C ASP A 358 1.61 -36.75 1.03
N ALA A 359 0.29 -36.57 1.15
CA ALA A 359 -0.32 -35.58 2.04
C ALA A 359 -0.70 -36.18 3.41
N ILE A 360 -1.10 -37.46 3.44
CA ILE A 360 -1.59 -38.11 4.65
C ILE A 360 -0.47 -38.40 5.66
N THR A 361 0.68 -38.94 5.21
CA THR A 361 1.77 -39.30 6.12
C THR A 361 2.32 -38.09 6.90
N PRO A 362 2.56 -36.92 6.27
CA PRO A 362 3.00 -35.74 7.01
C PRO A 362 1.96 -35.17 7.98
N LEU A 363 0.66 -35.18 7.60
CA LEU A 363 -0.43 -34.76 8.49
C LEU A 363 -0.50 -35.65 9.74
N MET A 364 -0.45 -36.96 9.55
CA MET A 364 -0.41 -37.91 10.67
C MET A 364 0.80 -37.72 11.58
N ALA A 365 1.98 -37.51 11.00
CA ALA A 365 3.20 -37.29 11.77
C ALA A 365 3.10 -36.03 12.64
N ALA A 366 2.45 -34.98 12.13
CA ALA A 366 2.19 -33.75 12.89
C ALA A 366 1.20 -34.00 14.04
N MET A 367 0.08 -34.68 13.77
CA MET A 367 -0.94 -35.03 14.78
C MET A 367 -0.38 -35.90 15.91
N ARG A 368 0.57 -36.81 15.62
CA ARG A 368 1.21 -37.66 16.63
C ARG A 368 2.11 -36.89 17.59
N ARG A 369 2.64 -35.74 17.17
CA ARG A 369 3.59 -34.94 17.96
C ARG A 369 2.90 -33.83 18.75
N ARG A 370 1.80 -33.29 18.24
CA ARG A 370 1.15 -32.08 18.76
C ARG A 370 -0.35 -32.28 18.88
N GLY A 371 -0.85 -32.22 20.11
CA GLY A 371 -2.27 -32.36 20.43
C GLY A 371 -3.13 -31.17 19.97
N ASP A 372 -2.55 -29.97 19.99
CA ASP A 372 -3.21 -28.71 19.66
C ASP A 372 -3.58 -28.59 18.18
N ILE A 373 -2.83 -29.23 17.29
CA ILE A 373 -3.08 -29.20 15.83
C ILE A 373 -3.94 -30.37 15.34
N ILE A 374 -4.34 -31.29 16.22
CA ILE A 374 -5.14 -32.48 15.85
C ILE A 374 -6.44 -32.04 15.17
N HIS A 375 -7.12 -31.02 15.71
CA HIS A 375 -8.37 -30.51 15.16
C HIS A 375 -8.18 -30.01 13.72
N THR A 376 -7.23 -29.09 13.53
CA THR A 376 -6.91 -28.50 12.23
C THR A 376 -6.52 -29.58 11.20
N CYS A 377 -5.67 -30.52 11.59
CA CYS A 377 -5.26 -31.60 10.69
C CYS A 377 -6.43 -32.54 10.35
N ALA A 378 -7.29 -32.86 11.32
CA ALA A 378 -8.47 -33.69 11.08
C ALA A 378 -9.47 -33.00 10.13
N GLU A 379 -9.66 -31.69 10.26
CA GLU A 379 -10.51 -30.90 9.35
C GLU A 379 -9.90 -30.84 7.95
N THR A 380 -8.58 -30.64 7.84
CA THR A 380 -7.87 -30.73 6.55
C THR A 380 -8.08 -32.10 5.92
N ILE A 381 -7.90 -33.19 6.67
CA ILE A 381 -8.09 -34.56 6.18
C ILE A 381 -9.52 -34.76 5.68
N LYS A 382 -10.53 -34.26 6.42
CA LYS A 382 -11.93 -34.31 5.97
C LYS A 382 -12.10 -33.61 4.62
N LYS A 383 -11.67 -32.36 4.49
CA LYS A 383 -11.76 -31.57 3.24
C LYS A 383 -11.10 -32.28 2.06
N LEU A 384 -9.94 -32.88 2.30
CA LEU A 384 -9.22 -33.67 1.29
C LEU A 384 -10.07 -34.86 0.79
N PHE A 385 -10.67 -35.65 1.69
CA PHE A 385 -11.50 -36.80 1.33
C PHE A 385 -12.84 -36.44 0.69
N GLU A 386 -13.42 -35.28 1.01
CA GLU A 386 -14.66 -34.81 0.37
C GLU A 386 -14.47 -34.59 -1.14
N LEU A 387 -13.27 -34.17 -1.56
CA LEU A 387 -13.02 -33.79 -2.95
C LEU A 387 -12.26 -34.86 -3.77
N CYS A 388 -11.28 -35.56 -3.20
CA CYS A 388 -10.43 -36.53 -3.93
C CYS A 388 -10.34 -37.89 -3.22
N PRO A 389 -11.47 -38.60 -3.00
CA PRO A 389 -11.49 -39.81 -2.18
C PRO A 389 -10.62 -40.95 -2.72
N ALA A 390 -10.59 -41.18 -4.04
CA ALA A 390 -9.96 -42.37 -4.62
C ALA A 390 -8.44 -42.44 -4.38
N GLU A 391 -7.69 -41.37 -4.71
CA GLU A 391 -6.23 -41.35 -4.53
C GLU A 391 -5.85 -41.28 -3.04
N LEU A 392 -6.60 -40.51 -2.24
CA LEU A 392 -6.29 -40.30 -0.84
C LEU A 392 -6.57 -41.52 0.03
N VAL A 393 -7.58 -42.32 -0.31
CA VAL A 393 -7.90 -43.56 0.42
C VAL A 393 -6.76 -44.57 0.31
N VAL A 394 -6.13 -44.68 -0.85
CA VAL A 394 -4.94 -45.52 -1.04
C VAL A 394 -3.79 -45.02 -0.16
N GLN A 395 -3.55 -43.71 -0.11
CA GLN A 395 -2.54 -43.14 0.79
C GLN A 395 -2.87 -43.41 2.27
N ALA A 396 -4.14 -43.31 2.66
CA ALA A 396 -4.59 -43.53 4.02
C ALA A 396 -4.39 -44.97 4.50
N ILE A 397 -4.61 -45.95 3.62
CA ILE A 397 -4.34 -47.36 3.90
C ILE A 397 -2.83 -47.58 4.04
N ASN A 398 -2.03 -47.04 3.13
CA ASN A 398 -0.57 -47.21 3.16
C ASN A 398 0.11 -46.53 4.36
N ALA A 399 -0.48 -45.46 4.88
CA ALA A 399 0.04 -44.70 6.02
C ALA A 399 -0.50 -45.17 7.38
N ASP A 400 -1.34 -46.23 7.42
CA ASP A 400 -2.06 -46.68 8.62
C ASP A 400 -2.89 -45.57 9.29
N LEU A 401 -3.56 -44.72 8.50
CA LEU A 401 -4.40 -43.63 9.00
C LEU A 401 -5.61 -44.17 9.77
N ILE A 402 -6.25 -45.21 9.27
CA ILE A 402 -7.52 -45.73 9.82
C ILE A 402 -7.34 -46.26 11.26
N PRO A 403 -6.34 -47.11 11.58
CA PRO A 403 -6.06 -47.49 12.96
C PRO A 403 -5.73 -46.30 13.86
N TYR A 404 -4.97 -45.34 13.35
CA TYR A 404 -4.57 -44.15 14.11
C TYR A 404 -5.77 -43.25 14.46
N LEU A 405 -6.69 -43.03 13.53
CA LEU A 405 -7.91 -42.25 13.78
C LEU A 405 -8.83 -42.95 14.80
N LEU A 406 -8.95 -44.28 14.74
CA LEU A 406 -9.68 -45.07 15.73
C LEU A 406 -9.05 -44.98 17.14
N GLU A 407 -7.71 -44.94 17.21
CA GLU A 407 -6.99 -44.71 18.47
C GLU A 407 -7.30 -43.31 19.03
N LEU A 408 -7.33 -42.27 18.18
CA LEU A 408 -7.67 -40.91 18.60
C LEU A 408 -9.12 -40.79 19.11
N LEU A 409 -10.07 -41.53 18.55
CA LEU A 409 -11.45 -41.57 19.07
C LEU A 409 -11.51 -42.16 20.49
N LYS A 410 -10.66 -43.15 20.80
CA LYS A 410 -10.55 -43.77 22.11
C LYS A 410 -9.90 -42.86 23.15
N ARG A 411 -8.93 -42.04 22.75
CA ARG A 411 -8.17 -41.18 23.66
C ARG A 411 -9.00 -40.00 24.16
N ASP A 412 -8.66 -39.55 25.36
CA ASP A 412 -9.10 -38.26 25.88
C ASP A 412 -8.18 -37.18 25.29
N LEU A 413 -8.70 -36.40 24.36
CA LEU A 413 -7.96 -35.37 23.62
C LEU A 413 -7.78 -34.11 24.49
N ILE A 414 -7.07 -34.24 25.61
CA ILE A 414 -6.92 -33.19 26.63
C ILE A 414 -6.23 -31.93 26.07
N ASP A 415 -5.26 -32.12 25.16
CA ASP A 415 -4.46 -31.05 24.56
C ASP A 415 -5.09 -30.45 23.28
N CYS A 416 -6.33 -30.82 22.95
CA CYS A 416 -7.02 -30.36 21.75
C CYS A 416 -8.06 -29.28 22.10
N ASP A 417 -8.07 -28.16 21.37
CA ASP A 417 -8.98 -27.04 21.63
C ASP A 417 -10.47 -27.44 21.57
N LYS A 418 -10.83 -28.34 20.64
CA LYS A 418 -12.22 -28.77 20.39
C LYS A 418 -12.37 -30.29 20.35
N PRO A 419 -12.25 -31.01 21.50
CA PRO A 419 -12.20 -32.47 21.54
C PRO A 419 -13.42 -33.15 20.91
N SER A 420 -14.64 -32.71 21.25
CA SER A 420 -15.88 -33.31 20.74
C SER A 420 -16.06 -33.09 19.23
N ALA A 421 -15.80 -31.87 18.75
CA ALA A 421 -15.87 -31.55 17.32
C ALA A 421 -14.81 -32.33 16.53
N THR A 422 -13.59 -32.46 17.05
CA THR A 422 -12.55 -33.30 16.44
C THR A 422 -12.98 -34.75 16.31
N LYS A 423 -13.58 -35.35 17.35
CA LYS A 423 -14.08 -36.73 17.28
C LYS A 423 -15.19 -36.89 16.23
N ALA A 424 -16.09 -35.91 16.09
CA ALA A 424 -17.12 -35.89 15.05
C ALA A 424 -16.50 -35.82 13.63
N ILE A 425 -15.56 -34.90 13.40
CA ILE A 425 -14.84 -34.75 12.11
C ILE A 425 -14.09 -36.03 11.76
N ILE A 426 -13.44 -36.68 12.73
CA ILE A 426 -12.76 -37.96 12.52
C ILE A 426 -13.76 -39.06 12.12
N ALA A 427 -14.89 -39.17 12.83
CA ALA A 427 -15.93 -40.14 12.50
C ALA A 427 -16.52 -39.90 11.10
N GLU A 428 -16.73 -38.65 10.72
CA GLU A 428 -17.19 -38.27 9.38
C GLU A 428 -16.16 -38.59 8.30
N SER A 429 -14.88 -38.31 8.55
CA SER A 429 -13.78 -38.67 7.64
C SER A 429 -13.71 -40.19 7.41
N LEU A 430 -13.90 -41.00 8.47
CA LEU A 430 -13.99 -42.46 8.37
C LEU A 430 -15.20 -42.92 7.55
N LYS A 431 -16.36 -42.26 7.69
CA LYS A 431 -17.55 -42.52 6.87
C LYS A 431 -17.32 -42.16 5.40
N LEU A 432 -16.63 -41.06 5.12
CA LEU A 432 -16.27 -40.65 3.76
C LEU A 432 -15.34 -41.69 3.11
N MET A 433 -14.31 -42.14 3.82
CA MET A 433 -13.41 -43.20 3.33
C MET A 433 -14.16 -44.51 3.06
N ALA A 434 -15.08 -44.90 3.94
CA ALA A 434 -15.87 -46.12 3.78
C ALA A 434 -16.84 -46.10 2.57
N LYS A 435 -17.15 -44.92 2.02
CA LYS A 435 -17.96 -44.76 0.80
C LYS A 435 -17.14 -44.94 -0.48
N ASP A 436 -15.82 -45.10 -0.40
CA ASP A 436 -14.98 -45.31 -1.57
C ASP A 436 -15.36 -46.59 -2.32
N LEU A 437 -15.46 -46.51 -3.65
CA LEU A 437 -15.97 -47.60 -4.48
C LEU A 437 -14.95 -48.76 -4.59
N ALA A 438 -13.66 -48.47 -4.50
CA ALA A 438 -12.60 -49.46 -4.71
C ALA A 438 -12.13 -50.11 -3.41
N ASN A 439 -11.96 -49.33 -2.34
CA ASN A 439 -11.39 -49.81 -1.07
C ASN A 439 -12.36 -49.72 0.10
N GLY A 440 -13.59 -49.26 -0.10
CA GLY A 440 -14.58 -49.06 0.97
C GLY A 440 -14.89 -50.33 1.76
N GLU A 441 -14.99 -51.50 1.10
CA GLU A 441 -15.23 -52.78 1.77
C GLU A 441 -14.10 -53.15 2.75
N LYS A 442 -12.84 -52.99 2.33
CA LYS A 442 -11.66 -53.23 3.17
C LYS A 442 -11.63 -52.29 4.38
N ILE A 443 -12.01 -51.02 4.17
CA ILE A 443 -12.08 -50.03 5.26
C ILE A 443 -13.21 -50.38 6.22
N LEU A 444 -14.38 -50.78 5.71
CA LEU A 444 -15.51 -51.21 6.54
C LEU A 444 -15.17 -52.44 7.38
N GLU A 445 -14.41 -53.40 6.85
CA GLU A 445 -13.91 -54.56 7.60
C GLU A 445 -13.02 -54.11 8.77
N MET A 446 -12.05 -53.21 8.51
CA MET A 446 -11.18 -52.65 9.54
C MET A 446 -11.96 -51.85 10.61
N LEU A 447 -12.98 -51.08 10.20
CA LEU A 447 -13.81 -50.30 11.09
C LEU A 447 -14.72 -51.18 11.96
N ASN A 448 -15.37 -52.20 11.39
CA ASN A 448 -16.23 -53.13 12.13
C ASN A 448 -15.42 -54.01 13.11
N GLY A 449 -14.13 -54.23 12.86
CA GLY A 449 -13.23 -54.91 13.79
C GLY A 449 -12.90 -54.10 15.05
N SER A 450 -13.20 -52.79 15.08
CA SER A 450 -12.92 -51.92 16.22
C SER A 450 -14.15 -51.76 17.13
N PRO A 451 -14.05 -52.03 18.44
CA PRO A 451 -15.17 -51.88 19.37
C PRO A 451 -15.61 -50.42 19.50
N VAL A 452 -14.70 -49.47 19.29
CA VAL A 452 -14.96 -48.02 19.42
C VAL A 452 -15.85 -47.52 18.28
N TRP A 453 -15.74 -48.11 17.07
CA TRP A 453 -16.49 -47.66 15.91
C TRP A 453 -18.01 -47.82 16.07
N SER A 454 -18.45 -48.85 16.80
CA SER A 454 -19.87 -49.13 17.06
C SER A 454 -20.61 -47.92 17.67
N ALA A 455 -19.95 -47.14 18.52
CA ALA A 455 -20.53 -45.96 19.16
C ALA A 455 -20.69 -44.76 18.20
N TYR A 456 -19.91 -44.72 17.11
CA TYR A 456 -19.86 -43.58 16.17
C TYR A 456 -20.52 -43.86 14.81
N LYS A 457 -20.72 -45.15 14.48
CA LYS A 457 -21.28 -45.61 13.19
C LYS A 457 -22.63 -44.94 12.87
N ASP A 458 -23.55 -44.92 13.85
CA ASP A 458 -24.94 -44.47 13.65
C ASP A 458 -25.20 -43.01 14.07
N GLN A 459 -24.20 -42.29 14.58
CA GLN A 459 -24.35 -40.88 14.94
C GLN A 459 -24.52 -40.00 13.68
N LYS A 460 -25.65 -39.28 13.58
CA LYS A 460 -25.89 -38.21 12.61
C LYS A 460 -25.57 -36.86 13.27
N HIS A 461 -24.82 -36.00 12.58
CA HIS A 461 -24.19 -34.80 13.14
C HIS A 461 -25.10 -33.56 13.23
N ASP A 462 -26.42 -33.68 13.03
CA ASP A 462 -27.38 -32.55 13.10
C ASP A 462 -27.56 -31.96 14.52
N LEU A 463 -26.86 -32.49 15.53
CA LEU A 463 -27.03 -32.14 16.95
C LEU A 463 -25.88 -31.32 17.56
N PHE A 464 -24.94 -30.84 16.76
CA PHE A 464 -23.90 -29.89 17.21
C PHE A 464 -24.08 -28.50 16.61
N ILE A 465 -25.27 -27.92 16.74
CA ILE A 465 -25.42 -26.46 16.75
C ILE A 465 -25.14 -26.02 18.18
N SER A 466 -24.09 -25.25 18.38
CA SER A 466 -23.90 -24.48 19.61
C SER A 466 -25.17 -23.67 19.88
N SER A 467 -25.89 -24.02 20.95
CA SER A 467 -26.86 -23.13 21.55
C SER A 467 -26.13 -21.88 22.02
N THR A 468 -26.10 -20.83 21.20
CA THR A 468 -25.84 -19.48 21.70
C THR A 468 -26.99 -19.16 22.65
N PRO A 469 -26.75 -18.91 23.95
CA PRO A 469 -27.80 -18.38 24.80
C PRO A 469 -28.01 -16.92 24.40
N VAL A 470 -28.92 -16.66 23.46
CA VAL A 470 -29.56 -15.34 23.38
C VAL A 470 -30.58 -15.32 24.51
N ALA A 471 -30.10 -15.09 25.73
CA ALA A 471 -30.93 -14.68 26.84
C ALA A 471 -31.32 -13.22 26.59
N GLY A 472 -32.57 -13.00 26.23
CA GLY A 472 -33.16 -11.67 26.22
C GLY A 472 -33.08 -11.06 27.62
N TYR A 473 -32.52 -9.86 27.70
CA TYR A 473 -32.79 -8.92 28.79
C TYR A 473 -33.01 -7.53 28.18
N LEU A 474 -34.29 -7.20 28.00
CA LEU A 474 -34.76 -5.83 27.92
C LEU A 474 -34.87 -5.29 29.33
N THR A 475 -33.96 -4.41 29.74
CA THR A 475 -34.25 -3.32 30.68
C THR A 475 -33.34 -2.13 30.34
N GLY A 476 -33.90 -1.10 29.70
CA GLY A 476 -33.30 0.25 29.69
C GLY A 476 -33.37 0.90 31.09
N PRO A 477 -32.82 2.12 31.31
CA PRO A 477 -32.98 3.27 30.40
C PRO A 477 -31.74 4.20 30.21
N THR A 478 -31.80 5.00 29.13
CA THR A 478 -31.23 6.36 28.93
C THR A 478 -29.73 6.61 29.15
N THR A 479 -29.00 6.95 28.07
CA THR A 479 -28.57 8.35 27.75
C THR A 479 -27.56 8.38 26.59
N GLY A 480 -27.87 9.19 25.57
CA GLY A 480 -26.84 10.01 24.90
C GLY A 480 -26.20 9.52 23.59
N ILE A 481 -26.96 9.29 22.52
CA ILE A 481 -26.46 9.56 21.15
C ILE A 481 -27.61 10.12 20.30
N ALA A 482 -27.55 11.42 20.00
CA ALA A 482 -28.34 12.05 18.93
C ALA A 482 -27.59 13.25 18.34
N GLY A 483 -27.34 13.18 17.02
CA GLY A 483 -27.28 14.32 16.09
C GLY A 483 -25.88 14.54 15.52
N TYR A 484 -25.67 14.70 14.22
CA TYR A 484 -26.55 15.38 13.25
C TYR A 484 -26.33 14.89 11.81
N LEU A 485 -27.43 14.51 11.16
CA LEU A 485 -27.67 14.71 9.72
C LEU A 485 -28.74 15.81 9.61
N THR A 486 -28.41 16.93 9.00
CA THR A 486 -29.31 18.08 8.81
C THR A 486 -29.89 18.12 7.38
N ALA A 487 -31.23 18.21 7.34
CA ALA A 487 -32.12 18.97 6.41
C ALA A 487 -32.04 18.70 4.89
N GLY A 488 -33.11 18.75 4.08
CA GLY A 488 -34.55 19.07 4.18
C GLY A 488 -35.23 18.55 2.88
N SER A 489 -36.54 18.58 2.61
CA SER A 489 -37.64 19.44 3.05
C SER A 489 -39.01 18.89 2.53
N THR A 490 -40.06 18.98 3.38
CA THR A 490 -41.50 19.28 3.11
C THR A 490 -42.32 18.34 2.19
N SER A 491 -43.57 17.91 2.49
CA SER A 491 -44.72 18.65 3.05
C SER A 491 -45.94 17.76 3.50
N ALA A 492 -46.58 18.16 4.61
CA ALA A 492 -48.01 18.13 4.98
C ALA A 492 -48.73 16.84 5.52
N PRO A 493 -49.73 16.98 6.44
CA PRO A 493 -50.12 15.99 7.47
C PRO A 493 -51.47 15.26 7.22
N PRO A 494 -51.82 14.20 8.00
CA PRO A 494 -53.00 13.36 7.77
C PRO A 494 -54.23 13.81 8.58
N PRO A 495 -55.47 13.48 8.16
CA PRO A 495 -56.62 13.60 9.03
C PRO A 495 -56.92 12.28 9.77
N SER A 496 -57.29 12.51 11.02
CA SER A 496 -57.77 11.65 12.09
C SER A 496 -59.22 11.16 11.92
N ALA A 497 -59.47 9.88 12.21
CA ALA A 497 -60.53 9.35 13.10
C ALA A 497 -60.92 7.89 12.74
N PRO A 498 -61.26 7.03 13.73
CA PRO A 498 -61.65 5.64 13.50
C PRO A 498 -63.17 5.50 13.19
N PRO A 499 -63.61 4.42 12.49
CA PRO A 499 -64.99 4.27 12.06
C PRO A 499 -65.90 3.68 13.17
N PRO A 500 -67.18 4.06 13.25
CA PRO A 500 -68.16 3.41 14.13
C PRO A 500 -68.85 2.19 13.47
N LEU A 501 -69.24 1.25 14.33
CA LEU A 501 -69.85 -0.04 14.03
C LEU A 501 -71.38 0.01 13.93
N THR A 502 -71.92 -0.92 13.11
CA THR A 502 -73.30 -1.49 13.08
C THR A 502 -74.43 -0.59 12.55
N SER A 503 -75.46 -1.02 11.82
CA SER A 503 -75.88 -2.30 11.18
C SER A 503 -77.20 -2.00 10.43
N GLU A 504 -77.31 -2.36 9.13
CA GLU A 504 -78.51 -2.75 8.32
C GLU A 504 -79.87 -1.97 8.39
N PRO A 505 -80.80 -2.11 7.41
CA PRO A 505 -80.75 -2.56 6.00
C PRO A 505 -81.54 -1.57 5.06
N PRO A 506 -82.25 -1.96 3.95
CA PRO A 506 -81.93 -1.52 2.59
C PRO A 506 -83.08 -0.77 1.86
N GLU A 507 -82.91 -0.53 0.54
CA GLU A 507 -83.89 -0.01 -0.44
C GLU A 507 -84.15 1.51 -0.31
N ASP A 508 -84.36 2.31 -1.35
CA ASP A 508 -84.74 2.05 -2.74
C ASP A 508 -84.38 3.26 -3.62
N THR A 509 -84.43 3.02 -4.92
CA THR A 509 -84.39 3.91 -6.10
C THR A 509 -84.86 5.37 -5.93
N THR A 510 -84.22 6.33 -6.62
CA THR A 510 -84.73 6.99 -7.86
C THR A 510 -83.97 8.29 -8.19
N ASP A 511 -83.78 8.48 -9.50
CA ASP A 511 -83.42 9.67 -10.30
C ASP A 511 -81.99 10.27 -10.24
#